data_AF-A0AAW1WNV7-F1
#
_entry.id   AF-A0AAW1WNV7-F1
#
_cell.length_a   1.000
_cell.length_b   1.000
_cell.length_c   1.000
_cell.angle_alpha   90.00
_cell.angle_beta   90.00
_cell.angle_gamma   90.00
#
_symmetry.space_group_name_H-M   'P 1'
#
loop_
_entity.id
_entity.type
_entity.pdbx_description
1 polymer ?
#
loop_
_entity_poly.entity_id
_entity_poly.type
_entity_poly.pdbx_seq_one_letter_code
_entity_poly.pdbx_strand_id
1 'polypeptide(L)'
;MGANKWGEIPYKRVASVAMKLHKEKFLKHDHARFKKYLEDVKAGKATIEAGALLPHEIVKSLNDGDGGEVGELQWKRMVEDLLKVGKLTNCIAVCDVSGSMEGIPMEVCVALGLLVSELSEEPWKGKVITFSQSPQMHLIQGDDLSSKCEFVRTMDWGANTDFQKVFDLILQVAVNGKLKPEQMIKRVFVFSDMEFDQASGHNRYCYSIRDQNEWQNNSSWETDYEVIQRKFRERGHGDVVPQLVGRVSEADCG
;
A
#
# COMPACT_ATOMS: atom_id res chain seq x y z
N MET A 1 35.30 5.59 -12.72
CA MET A 1 35.59 4.19 -13.14
C MET A 1 36.67 3.66 -12.22
N GLY A 2 36.37 2.66 -11.39
CA GLY A 2 37.25 2.18 -10.31
C GLY A 2 38.29 1.16 -10.78
N ALA A 3 39.31 0.92 -9.96
CA ALA A 3 40.52 0.14 -10.25
C ALA A 3 40.31 -1.38 -10.50
N ASN A 4 39.13 -1.86 -10.92
CA ASN A 4 38.78 -3.27 -11.11
C ASN A 4 39.09 -4.21 -9.92
N LYS A 5 39.19 -3.64 -8.71
CA LYS A 5 39.44 -4.36 -7.45
C LYS A 5 38.16 -4.92 -6.84
N TRP A 6 37.39 -5.69 -7.62
CA TRP A 6 36.11 -6.24 -7.18
C TRP A 6 36.26 -7.18 -5.97
N GLY A 7 37.36 -7.94 -5.93
CA GLY A 7 37.73 -8.84 -4.83
C GLY A 7 38.00 -8.19 -3.47
N GLU A 8 38.13 -6.85 -3.41
CA GLU A 8 38.37 -6.12 -2.16
C GLU A 8 37.07 -5.52 -1.57
N ILE A 9 35.94 -5.62 -2.29
CA ILE A 9 34.68 -4.95 -1.89
C ILE A 9 34.14 -5.57 -0.58
N PRO A 10 33.94 -4.77 0.47
CA PRO A 10 33.32 -5.23 1.71
C PRO A 10 31.80 -5.08 1.63
N TYR A 11 31.10 -6.08 1.08
CA TYR A 11 29.64 -6.01 0.82
C TYR A 11 28.79 -5.60 2.03
N LYS A 12 29.18 -6.01 3.25
CA LYS A 12 28.49 -5.63 4.51
C LYS A 12 28.48 -4.13 4.79
N ARG A 13 29.32 -3.33 4.12
CA ARG A 13 29.43 -1.87 4.31
C ARG A 13 28.92 -1.09 3.09
N VAL A 14 28.41 -1.78 2.07
CA VAL A 14 27.89 -1.13 0.87
C VAL A 14 26.53 -0.53 1.19
N ALA A 15 26.41 0.79 1.00
CA ALA A 15 25.15 1.50 1.20
C ALA A 15 24.03 0.98 0.29
N SER A 16 22.77 1.09 0.72
CA SER A 16 21.60 0.54 0.00
C SER A 16 21.49 1.03 -1.46
N VAL A 17 21.73 2.33 -1.68
CA VAL A 17 21.73 2.97 -3.01
C VAL A 17 22.88 2.44 -3.88
N ALA A 18 24.08 2.31 -3.32
CA ALA A 18 25.22 1.76 -4.03
C ALA A 18 25.02 0.27 -4.37
N MET A 19 24.35 -0.48 -3.50
CA MET A 19 23.97 -1.87 -3.76
C MET A 19 23.03 -1.95 -4.97
N LYS A 20 21.96 -1.15 -4.98
CA LYS A 20 21.01 -1.06 -6.11
C LYS A 20 21.72 -0.69 -7.42
N LEU A 21 22.58 0.32 -7.41
CA LEU A 21 23.24 0.83 -8.63
C LEU A 21 24.34 -0.08 -9.19
N HIS A 22 24.92 -0.96 -8.38
CA HIS A 22 26.12 -1.72 -8.77
C HIS A 22 25.97 -3.24 -8.68
N LYS A 23 24.81 -3.75 -8.24
CA LYS A 23 24.56 -5.20 -8.12
C LYS A 23 24.84 -5.99 -9.41
N GLU A 24 24.49 -5.49 -10.58
CA GLU A 24 24.80 -6.16 -11.85
C GLU A 24 26.31 -6.31 -12.08
N LYS A 25 27.08 -5.28 -11.69
CA LYS A 25 28.54 -5.32 -11.79
C LYS A 25 29.13 -6.29 -10.77
N PHE A 26 28.54 -6.39 -9.57
CA PHE A 26 28.95 -7.38 -8.57
C PHE A 26 28.67 -8.81 -9.06
N LEU A 27 27.49 -9.05 -9.64
CA LEU A 27 27.16 -10.34 -10.24
C LEU A 27 28.08 -10.69 -11.41
N LYS A 28 28.44 -9.71 -12.23
CA LYS A 28 29.30 -9.92 -13.40
C LYS A 28 30.77 -10.13 -13.04
N HIS A 29 31.30 -9.40 -12.06
CA HIS A 29 32.74 -9.34 -11.79
C HIS A 29 33.16 -10.07 -10.51
N ASP A 30 32.24 -10.38 -9.60
CA ASP A 30 32.53 -11.07 -8.33
C ASP A 30 31.36 -11.96 -7.88
N HIS A 31 30.83 -12.73 -8.84
CA HIS A 31 29.64 -13.58 -8.68
C HIS A 31 29.67 -14.44 -7.41
N ALA A 32 30.77 -15.16 -7.19
CA ALA A 32 30.85 -16.15 -6.11
C ALA A 32 30.83 -15.50 -4.71
N ARG A 33 31.58 -14.41 -4.49
CA ARG A 33 31.58 -13.71 -3.19
C ARG A 33 30.28 -12.98 -2.97
N PHE A 34 29.72 -12.37 -4.02
CA PHE A 34 28.45 -11.67 -3.91
C PHE A 34 27.29 -12.62 -3.60
N LYS A 35 27.19 -13.75 -4.30
CA LYS A 35 26.18 -14.78 -4.02
C LYS A 35 26.30 -15.33 -2.59
N LYS A 36 27.52 -15.64 -2.15
CA LYS A 36 27.76 -16.06 -0.76
C LYS A 36 27.32 -15.01 0.25
N TYR A 37 27.57 -13.73 -0.04
CA TYR A 37 27.10 -12.64 0.81
C TYR A 37 25.57 -12.60 0.90
N LEU A 38 24.84 -12.75 -0.23
CA LEU A 38 23.37 -12.80 -0.22
C LEU A 38 22.84 -14.01 0.58
N GLU A 39 23.48 -15.18 0.45
CA GLU A 39 23.17 -16.37 1.27
C GLU A 39 23.42 -16.13 2.76
N ASP A 40 24.53 -15.47 3.12
CA ASP A 40 24.83 -15.07 4.50
C ASP A 40 23.79 -14.08 5.04
N VAL A 41 23.28 -13.15 4.22
CA VAL A 41 22.18 -12.24 4.61
C VAL A 41 20.89 -13.03 4.84
N LYS A 42 20.52 -13.94 3.94
CA LYS A 42 19.34 -14.82 4.11
C LYS A 42 19.42 -15.65 5.39
N ALA A 43 20.62 -16.13 5.72
CA ALA A 43 20.90 -16.90 6.93
C ALA A 43 21.05 -16.04 8.21
N GLY A 44 20.94 -14.70 8.12
CA GLY A 44 21.12 -13.79 9.25
C GLY A 44 22.56 -13.63 9.74
N LYS A 45 23.56 -14.12 9.00
CA LYS A 45 25.00 -14.01 9.29
C LYS A 45 25.61 -12.69 8.81
N ALA A 46 24.88 -11.97 7.97
CA ALA A 46 25.21 -10.66 7.46
C ALA A 46 23.96 -9.77 7.40
N THR A 47 24.16 -8.47 7.32
CA THR A 47 23.09 -7.47 7.19
C THR A 47 23.22 -6.76 5.85
N ILE A 48 22.09 -6.37 5.28
CA ILE A 48 22.01 -5.50 4.11
C ILE A 48 21.39 -4.16 4.53
N GLU A 49 21.94 -3.06 4.03
CA GLU A 49 21.36 -1.73 4.26
C GLU A 49 20.11 -1.55 3.39
N ALA A 50 19.02 -1.07 4.01
CA ALA A 50 17.77 -0.71 3.32
C ALA A 50 17.29 0.72 3.63
N GLY A 51 17.85 1.38 4.65
CA GLY A 51 17.29 2.61 5.22
C GLY A 51 17.27 3.85 4.32
N ALA A 52 18.06 3.88 3.24
CA ALA A 52 18.06 5.01 2.29
C ALA A 52 17.24 4.75 1.01
N LEU A 53 16.60 3.59 0.87
CA LEU A 53 15.72 3.31 -0.28
C LEU A 53 14.25 3.54 0.10
N LEU A 54 13.46 4.07 -0.84
CA LEU A 54 12.01 4.16 -0.68
C LEU A 54 11.33 2.84 -1.05
N PRO A 55 10.15 2.51 -0.50
CA PRO A 55 9.45 1.24 -0.77
C PRO A 55 9.26 0.96 -2.26
N HIS A 56 8.79 1.96 -3.02
CA HIS A 56 8.57 1.83 -4.47
C HIS A 56 9.87 1.64 -5.27
N GLU A 57 11.00 2.15 -4.76
CA GLU A 57 12.31 1.93 -5.37
C GLU A 57 12.80 0.49 -5.21
N ILE A 58 12.43 -0.15 -4.10
CA ILE A 58 12.73 -1.56 -3.84
C ILE A 58 11.85 -2.43 -4.73
N VAL A 59 10.55 -2.17 -4.81
CA VAL A 59 9.63 -2.90 -5.70
C VAL A 59 10.07 -2.77 -7.15
N LYS A 60 10.45 -1.58 -7.62
CA LYS A 60 10.98 -1.38 -8.97
C LYS A 60 12.24 -2.21 -9.24
N SER A 61 13.08 -2.42 -8.22
CA SER A 61 14.34 -3.18 -8.35
C SER A 61 14.14 -4.70 -8.47
N LEU A 62 12.91 -5.20 -8.31
CA LEU A 62 12.58 -6.62 -8.50
C LEU A 62 12.73 -7.07 -9.96
N ASN A 63 12.58 -6.15 -10.91
CA ASN A 63 12.71 -6.42 -12.35
C ASN A 63 14.15 -6.34 -12.86
N ASP A 64 15.13 -6.13 -11.98
CA ASP A 64 16.53 -6.00 -12.36
C ASP A 64 17.17 -7.38 -12.66
N GLY A 65 18.33 -7.36 -13.33
CA GLY A 65 19.01 -8.58 -13.82
C GLY A 65 19.52 -9.57 -12.77
N ASP A 66 19.32 -9.30 -11.47
CA ASP A 66 19.60 -10.22 -10.36
C ASP A 66 18.42 -11.14 -10.02
N GLY A 67 17.31 -11.03 -10.75
CA GLY A 67 16.09 -11.78 -10.44
C GLY A 67 15.39 -11.29 -9.16
N GLY A 68 15.63 -10.03 -8.78
CA GLY A 68 14.98 -9.38 -7.64
C GLY A 68 15.50 -9.78 -6.25
N GLU A 69 16.53 -10.62 -6.16
CA GLU A 69 17.03 -11.15 -4.87
C GLU A 69 17.51 -10.05 -3.92
N VAL A 70 18.20 -9.02 -4.42
CA VAL A 70 18.62 -7.87 -3.59
C VAL A 70 17.42 -7.08 -3.10
N GLY A 71 16.42 -6.87 -3.97
CA GLY A 71 15.18 -6.15 -3.64
C GLY A 71 14.41 -6.85 -2.53
N GLU A 72 14.24 -8.17 -2.63
CA GLU A 72 13.58 -9.01 -1.62
C GLU A 72 14.23 -8.85 -0.23
N LEU A 73 15.57 -8.94 -0.18
CA LEU A 73 16.32 -8.81 1.06
C LEU A 73 16.24 -7.39 1.65
N GLN A 74 16.27 -6.36 0.80
CA GLN A 74 16.11 -4.98 1.24
C GLN A 74 14.70 -4.68 1.75
N TRP A 75 13.67 -5.23 1.10
CA TRP A 75 12.28 -5.12 1.56
C TRP A 75 12.09 -5.76 2.93
N LYS A 76 12.50 -7.03 3.06
CA LYS A 76 12.41 -7.75 4.34
C LYS A 76 13.09 -6.98 5.45
N ARG A 77 14.28 -6.44 5.19
CA ARG A 77 15.01 -5.62 6.17
C ARG A 77 14.25 -4.34 6.54
N MET A 78 13.70 -3.63 5.56
CA MET A 78 12.91 -2.41 5.79
C MET A 78 11.70 -2.70 6.68
N VAL A 79 10.95 -3.75 6.37
CA VAL A 79 9.76 -4.14 7.15
C VAL A 79 10.14 -4.55 8.57
N GLU A 80 11.20 -5.35 8.73
CA GLU A 80 11.73 -5.72 10.06
C GLU A 80 12.14 -4.49 10.90
N ASP A 81 12.78 -3.49 10.28
CA ASP A 81 13.20 -2.29 10.99
C ASP A 81 12.01 -1.40 11.36
N LEU A 82 11.02 -1.26 10.48
CA LEU A 82 9.78 -0.55 10.79
C LEU A 82 8.99 -1.24 11.91
N LEU A 83 8.87 -2.57 11.87
CA LEU A 83 8.21 -3.34 12.93
C LEU A 83 8.89 -3.18 14.30
N LYS A 84 10.20 -2.96 14.36
CA LYS A 84 10.93 -2.68 15.62
C LYS A 84 10.64 -1.27 16.15
N VAL A 85 10.46 -0.30 15.27
CA VAL A 85 10.12 1.09 15.65
C VAL A 85 8.66 1.16 16.12
N GLY A 86 7.77 0.43 15.47
CA GLY A 86 6.38 0.31 15.87
C GLY A 86 5.52 -0.28 14.77
N LYS A 87 4.40 -0.90 15.15
CA LYS A 87 3.42 -1.41 14.21
C LYS A 87 2.45 -0.31 13.80
N LEU A 88 1.91 -0.42 12.58
CA LEU A 88 0.77 0.40 12.19
C LEU A 88 -0.50 -0.24 12.78
N THR A 89 -0.76 0.07 14.05
CA THR A 89 -1.96 -0.44 14.73
C THR A 89 -3.20 0.07 13.99
N ASN A 90 -4.10 -0.84 13.65
CA ASN A 90 -5.45 -0.53 13.16
C ASN A 90 -5.48 0.28 11.86
N CYS A 91 -4.65 -0.08 10.89
CA CYS A 91 -4.62 0.58 9.58
C CYS A 91 -5.00 -0.40 8.46
N ILE A 92 -5.63 0.12 7.41
CA ILE A 92 -5.91 -0.65 6.18
C ILE A 92 -5.66 0.24 4.96
N ALA A 93 -5.16 -0.36 3.90
CA ALA A 93 -4.93 0.33 2.63
C ALA A 93 -6.06 0.04 1.64
N VAL A 94 -6.50 1.09 0.95
CA VAL A 94 -7.30 1.05 -0.27
C VAL A 94 -6.36 1.39 -1.41
N CYS A 95 -6.17 0.44 -2.33
CA CYS A 95 -5.20 0.54 -3.41
C CYS A 95 -5.91 0.78 -4.73
N ASP A 96 -5.56 1.88 -5.40
CA ASP A 96 -5.90 2.14 -6.78
C ASP A 96 -4.85 1.55 -7.72
N VAL A 97 -5.27 0.55 -8.48
CA VAL A 97 -4.45 -0.12 -9.49
C VAL A 97 -5.04 0.09 -10.89
N SER A 98 -5.71 1.22 -11.08
CA SER A 98 -6.28 1.60 -12.35
C SER A 98 -5.24 1.92 -13.42
N GLY A 99 -5.68 1.93 -14.68
CA GLY A 99 -4.81 2.26 -15.80
C GLY A 99 -4.20 3.66 -15.71
N SER A 100 -4.83 4.62 -15.02
CA SER A 100 -4.24 5.96 -14.82
C SER A 100 -3.05 5.94 -13.86
N MET A 101 -2.94 4.91 -13.03
CA MET A 101 -1.81 4.73 -12.12
C MET A 101 -0.57 4.19 -12.85
N GLU A 102 -0.62 3.86 -14.14
CA GLU A 102 0.49 3.27 -14.88
C GLU A 102 1.81 4.06 -14.69
N GLY A 103 2.90 3.33 -14.42
CA GLY A 103 4.22 3.90 -14.15
C GLY A 103 4.52 4.05 -12.66
N ILE A 104 5.13 5.19 -12.28
CA ILE A 104 5.56 5.44 -10.89
C ILE A 104 4.39 5.40 -9.89
N PRO A 105 3.19 5.97 -10.18
CA PRO A 105 2.08 5.94 -9.24
C PRO A 105 1.64 4.52 -8.86
N MET A 106 1.63 3.58 -9.81
CA MET A 106 1.35 2.17 -9.58
C MET A 106 2.37 1.55 -8.63
N GLU A 107 3.66 1.77 -8.90
CA GLU A 107 4.74 1.25 -8.05
C GLU A 107 4.67 1.80 -6.63
N VAL A 108 4.31 3.07 -6.48
CA VAL A 108 4.09 3.71 -5.18
C VAL A 108 2.87 3.11 -4.47
N CYS A 109 1.74 2.96 -5.16
CA CYS A 109 0.52 2.40 -4.61
C CYS A 109 0.72 0.95 -4.15
N VAL A 110 1.29 0.10 -5.00
CA VAL A 110 1.58 -1.30 -4.70
C VAL A 110 2.52 -1.41 -3.50
N ALA A 111 3.63 -0.65 -3.50
CA ALA A 111 4.59 -0.70 -2.42
C ALA A 111 4.00 -0.21 -1.10
N LEU A 112 3.28 0.91 -1.08
CA LEU A 112 2.69 1.44 0.16
C LEU A 112 1.52 0.56 0.65
N GLY A 113 0.70 0.03 -0.25
CA GLY A 113 -0.36 -0.91 0.08
C GLY A 113 0.17 -2.18 0.74
N LEU A 114 1.23 -2.77 0.16
CA LEU A 114 1.94 -3.91 0.75
C LEU A 114 2.56 -3.57 2.10
N LEU A 115 3.22 -2.41 2.20
CA LEU A 115 3.86 -1.99 3.43
C LEU A 115 2.85 -1.83 4.58
N VAL A 116 1.72 -1.16 4.32
CA VAL A 116 0.64 -1.03 5.30
C VAL A 116 0.11 -2.41 5.69
N SER A 117 -0.14 -3.28 4.72
CA SER A 117 -0.62 -4.64 4.93
C SER A 117 0.31 -5.50 5.81
N GLU A 118 1.63 -5.39 5.63
CA GLU A 118 2.62 -6.13 6.41
C GLU A 118 2.88 -5.56 7.81
N LEU A 119 2.73 -4.23 7.96
CA LEU A 119 2.87 -3.54 9.25
C LEU A 119 1.60 -3.57 10.10
N SER A 120 0.46 -3.92 9.51
CA SER A 120 -0.83 -4.06 10.19
C SER A 120 -0.87 -5.28 11.12
N GLU A 121 -1.73 -5.19 12.13
CA GLU A 121 -1.96 -6.27 13.09
C GLU A 121 -3.14 -7.16 12.71
N GLU A 122 -3.18 -8.38 13.24
CA GLU A 122 -4.35 -9.25 13.14
C GLU A 122 -5.59 -8.55 13.73
N PRO A 123 -6.76 -8.63 13.07
CA PRO A 123 -7.10 -9.46 11.90
C PRO A 123 -6.86 -8.78 10.54
N TRP A 124 -6.24 -7.61 10.48
CA TRP A 124 -6.10 -6.79 9.27
C TRP A 124 -4.79 -7.05 8.52
N LYS A 125 -3.84 -7.70 9.17
CA LYS A 125 -2.55 -8.08 8.60
C LYS A 125 -2.74 -8.85 7.29
N GLY A 126 -1.96 -8.50 6.29
CA GLY A 126 -1.99 -9.15 4.99
C GLY A 126 -3.17 -8.73 4.11
N LYS A 127 -4.06 -7.83 4.57
CA LYS A 127 -5.27 -7.43 3.83
C LYS A 127 -5.16 -6.05 3.21
N VAL A 128 -5.75 -5.92 2.03
CA VAL A 128 -5.93 -4.66 1.29
C VAL A 128 -7.34 -4.60 0.71
N ILE A 129 -7.81 -3.40 0.41
CA ILE A 129 -9.11 -3.17 -0.24
C ILE A 129 -8.87 -2.59 -1.63
N THR A 130 -9.64 -3.03 -2.62
CA THR A 130 -9.56 -2.48 -3.98
C THR A 130 -10.26 -1.12 -4.10
N PHE A 131 -9.68 -0.24 -4.91
CA PHE A 131 -10.34 0.99 -5.35
C PHE A 131 -11.34 0.64 -6.48
N SER A 132 -12.62 0.45 -6.13
CA SER A 132 -13.69 0.05 -7.07
C SER A 132 -15.08 0.41 -6.55
N GLN A 133 -16.09 0.51 -7.44
CA GLN A 133 -17.51 0.71 -7.07
C GLN A 133 -18.04 -0.45 -6.23
N SER A 134 -17.45 -1.62 -6.41
CA SER A 134 -17.71 -2.82 -5.65
C SER A 134 -16.39 -3.21 -5.00
N PRO A 135 -15.95 -2.48 -3.96
CA PRO A 135 -14.67 -2.73 -3.33
C PRO A 135 -14.66 -4.16 -2.78
N GLN A 136 -13.49 -4.79 -2.80
CA GLN A 136 -13.28 -6.12 -2.26
C GLN A 136 -12.08 -6.10 -1.32
N MET A 137 -12.19 -6.84 -0.21
CA MET A 137 -11.08 -7.05 0.69
C MET A 137 -10.34 -8.33 0.31
N HIS A 138 -9.09 -8.18 -0.10
CA HIS A 138 -8.23 -9.29 -0.48
C HIS A 138 -7.18 -9.56 0.58
N LEU A 139 -6.92 -10.84 0.83
CA LEU A 139 -5.74 -11.29 1.54
C LEU A 139 -4.64 -11.48 0.50
N ILE A 140 -3.58 -10.68 0.58
CA ILE A 140 -2.46 -10.72 -0.36
C ILE A 140 -1.84 -12.13 -0.36
N GLN A 141 -1.79 -12.75 -1.53
CA GLN A 141 -1.17 -14.06 -1.74
C GLN A 141 0.24 -13.90 -2.31
N GLY A 142 1.11 -14.87 -2.03
CA GLY A 142 2.47 -14.93 -2.56
C GLY A 142 3.52 -15.16 -1.47
N ASP A 143 4.57 -15.89 -1.84
CA ASP A 143 5.66 -16.27 -0.93
C ASP A 143 6.80 -15.23 -0.91
N ASP A 144 7.00 -14.52 -2.03
CA ASP A 144 8.01 -13.47 -2.21
C ASP A 144 7.37 -12.11 -2.53
N LEU A 145 8.15 -11.04 -2.43
CA LEU A 145 7.70 -9.68 -2.72
C LEU A 145 7.19 -9.55 -4.15
N SER A 146 7.84 -10.19 -5.11
CA SER A 146 7.44 -10.14 -6.53
C SER A 146 6.02 -10.67 -6.74
N SER A 147 5.72 -11.84 -6.19
CA SER A 147 4.41 -12.48 -6.28
C SER A 147 3.34 -11.67 -5.55
N LYS A 148 3.68 -11.09 -4.39
CA LYS A 148 2.78 -10.21 -3.65
C LYS A 148 2.49 -8.90 -4.40
N CYS A 149 3.51 -8.28 -5.01
CA CYS A 149 3.34 -7.11 -5.85
C CYS A 149 2.45 -7.42 -7.06
N GLU A 150 2.69 -8.55 -7.72
CA GLU A 150 1.89 -8.98 -8.86
C GLU A 150 0.44 -9.26 -8.47
N PHE A 151 0.21 -9.89 -7.32
CA PHE A 151 -1.13 -10.08 -6.78
C PHE A 151 -1.86 -8.74 -6.63
N VAL A 152 -1.20 -7.72 -6.06
CA VAL A 152 -1.82 -6.40 -5.87
C VAL A 152 -2.08 -5.71 -7.22
N ARG A 153 -1.13 -5.76 -8.17
CA ARG A 153 -1.27 -5.18 -9.51
C ARG A 153 -2.41 -5.79 -10.33
N THR A 154 -2.69 -7.07 -10.12
CA THR A 154 -3.70 -7.83 -10.86
C THR A 154 -5.07 -7.84 -10.17
N MET A 155 -5.23 -7.15 -9.04
CA MET A 155 -6.53 -7.01 -8.40
C MET A 155 -7.49 -6.24 -9.32
N ASP A 156 -8.76 -6.67 -9.31
CA ASP A 156 -9.82 -5.97 -10.02
C ASP A 156 -10.00 -4.56 -9.47
N TRP A 157 -9.77 -3.57 -10.33
CA TRP A 157 -10.06 -2.17 -10.05
C TRP A 157 -11.34 -1.73 -10.78
N GLY A 158 -12.00 -0.71 -10.24
CA GLY A 158 -13.14 -0.05 -10.87
C GLY A 158 -12.86 1.42 -11.09
N ALA A 159 -13.52 2.06 -12.07
CA ALA A 159 -13.28 3.44 -12.47
C ALA A 159 -13.45 4.50 -11.34
N ASN A 160 -14.07 4.14 -10.22
CA ASN A 160 -14.28 4.98 -9.04
C ASN A 160 -14.50 4.07 -7.81
N THR A 161 -14.47 4.64 -6.60
CA THR A 161 -14.64 3.89 -5.34
C THR A 161 -15.84 4.34 -4.55
N ASP A 162 -16.61 3.37 -4.04
CA ASP A 162 -17.68 3.61 -3.07
C ASP A 162 -17.14 3.43 -1.64
N PHE A 163 -16.82 4.55 -0.99
CA PHE A 163 -16.29 4.51 0.37
C PHE A 163 -17.29 3.95 1.39
N GLN A 164 -18.61 4.15 1.22
CA GLN A 164 -19.58 3.57 2.15
C GLN A 164 -19.45 2.04 2.17
N LYS A 165 -19.26 1.41 1.00
CA LYS A 165 -19.01 -0.03 0.91
C LYS A 165 -17.65 -0.45 1.49
N VAL A 166 -16.61 0.38 1.36
CA VAL A 166 -15.32 0.15 2.03
C VAL A 166 -15.51 0.07 3.56
N PHE A 167 -16.25 1.02 4.14
CA PHE A 167 -16.57 1.00 5.57
C PHE A 167 -17.48 -0.17 5.96
N ASP A 168 -18.45 -0.53 5.13
CA ASP A 168 -19.31 -1.69 5.36
C ASP A 168 -18.50 -3.01 5.37
N LEU A 169 -17.47 -3.16 4.52
CA LEU A 169 -16.55 -4.30 4.55
C LEU A 169 -15.75 -4.37 5.85
N ILE A 170 -15.19 -3.24 6.29
CA ILE A 170 -14.47 -3.15 7.57
C ILE A 170 -15.40 -3.56 8.71
N LEU A 171 -16.63 -3.04 8.70
CA LEU A 171 -17.63 -3.36 9.71
C LEU A 171 -18.09 -4.82 9.66
N GLN A 172 -18.16 -5.42 8.48
CA GLN A 172 -18.48 -6.84 8.32
C GLN A 172 -17.40 -7.73 8.94
N VAL A 173 -16.12 -7.44 8.70
CA VAL A 173 -15.00 -8.14 9.35
C VAL A 173 -15.06 -7.97 10.87
N ALA A 174 -15.38 -6.77 11.34
CA ALA A 174 -15.53 -6.48 12.76
C ALA A 174 -16.63 -7.31 13.44
N VAL A 175 -17.82 -7.33 12.85
CA VAL A 175 -18.97 -8.06 13.37
C VAL A 175 -18.73 -9.57 13.32
N ASN A 176 -18.24 -10.10 12.19
CA ASN A 176 -17.97 -11.53 12.03
C ASN A 176 -16.86 -12.01 12.96
N GLY A 177 -15.83 -11.18 13.16
CA GLY A 177 -14.71 -11.45 14.05
C GLY A 177 -14.98 -11.14 15.53
N LYS A 178 -16.15 -10.56 15.87
CA LYS A 178 -16.48 -10.04 17.21
C LYS A 178 -15.35 -9.18 17.78
N LEU A 179 -14.82 -8.28 16.95
CA LEU A 179 -13.66 -7.48 17.29
C LEU A 179 -13.96 -6.51 18.42
N LYS A 180 -13.00 -6.36 19.34
CA LYS A 180 -13.08 -5.31 20.35
C LYS A 180 -12.83 -3.95 19.72
N PRO A 181 -13.33 -2.84 20.30
CA PRO A 181 -13.06 -1.49 19.80
C PRO A 181 -11.57 -1.20 19.60
N GLU A 182 -10.69 -1.78 20.41
CA GLU A 182 -9.24 -1.59 20.28
C GLU A 182 -8.64 -2.27 19.04
N GLN A 183 -9.34 -3.25 18.46
CA GLN A 183 -8.93 -3.96 17.25
C GLN A 183 -9.57 -3.38 15.99
N MET A 184 -10.47 -2.40 16.12
CA MET A 184 -11.10 -1.74 14.97
C MET A 184 -10.10 -0.88 14.23
N ILE A 185 -10.20 -0.87 12.89
CA ILE A 185 -9.46 0.07 12.05
C ILE A 185 -9.71 1.50 12.53
N LYS A 186 -8.63 2.27 12.71
CA LYS A 186 -8.64 3.68 13.09
C LYS A 186 -8.29 4.58 11.92
N ARG A 187 -7.54 4.07 10.94
CA ARG A 187 -7.07 4.83 9.78
C ARG A 187 -7.20 4.00 8.51
N VAL A 188 -7.83 4.59 7.49
CA VAL A 188 -7.92 4.04 6.14
C VAL A 188 -7.00 4.88 5.25
N PHE A 189 -5.94 4.27 4.72
CA PHE A 189 -5.04 4.91 3.78
C PHE A 189 -5.56 4.67 2.37
N VAL A 190 -5.76 5.75 1.60
CA VAL A 190 -6.20 5.65 0.21
C VAL A 190 -5.05 6.08 -0.68
N PHE A 191 -4.54 5.12 -1.46
CA PHE A 191 -3.49 5.35 -2.45
C PHE A 191 -4.11 5.40 -3.83
N SER A 192 -4.36 6.62 -4.32
CA SER A 192 -4.84 6.89 -5.68
C SER A 192 -4.24 8.20 -6.18
N ASP A 193 -4.28 8.40 -7.50
CA ASP A 193 -3.86 9.64 -8.20
C ASP A 193 -4.80 10.83 -7.93
N MET A 194 -5.94 10.57 -7.27
CA MET A 194 -6.95 11.50 -6.74
C MET A 194 -7.36 12.66 -7.67
N GLU A 195 -8.45 12.43 -8.42
CA GLU A 195 -9.61 13.34 -8.35
C GLU A 195 -10.56 12.87 -7.22
N PHE A 196 -10.31 13.32 -5.98
CA PHE A 196 -11.17 13.00 -4.83
C PHE A 196 -12.62 13.51 -5.03
N ASP A 197 -12.80 14.57 -5.83
CA ASP A 197 -14.09 15.23 -6.10
C ASP A 197 -15.07 14.40 -6.94
N GLN A 198 -14.63 13.33 -7.60
CA GLN A 198 -15.49 12.40 -8.36
C GLN A 198 -15.80 11.08 -7.64
N ALA A 199 -15.08 10.75 -6.57
CA ALA A 199 -15.24 9.47 -5.86
C ALA A 199 -16.39 9.49 -4.84
N SER A 200 -16.74 10.65 -4.29
CA SER A 200 -17.98 10.84 -3.53
C SER A 200 -19.13 11.17 -4.48
N GLY A 201 -19.68 10.15 -5.14
CA GLY A 201 -20.82 10.28 -6.04
C GLY A 201 -22.13 10.63 -5.31
N HIS A 202 -22.23 11.83 -4.73
CA HIS A 202 -23.47 12.51 -4.37
C HIS A 202 -23.26 14.03 -4.45
N ASN A 203 -23.35 14.57 -5.66
CA ASN A 203 -24.17 15.72 -6.06
C ASN A 203 -23.59 16.38 -7.32
N ARG A 204 -23.79 15.72 -8.46
CA ARG A 204 -23.75 16.39 -9.76
C ARG A 204 -25.19 16.61 -10.23
N TYR A 205 -26.01 17.37 -9.49
CA TYR A 205 -27.13 18.06 -10.12
C TYR A 205 -26.56 19.29 -10.83
N CYS A 206 -26.49 19.21 -12.16
CA CYS A 206 -26.25 20.36 -12.99
C CYS A 206 -27.36 21.39 -12.77
N TYR A 207 -26.99 22.62 -12.46
CA TYR A 207 -27.91 23.75 -12.53
C TYR A 207 -28.12 24.09 -14.01
N SER A 208 -29.22 23.61 -14.59
CA SER A 208 -29.86 24.30 -15.71
C SER A 208 -31.29 24.66 -15.29
N ILE A 209 -31.50 25.95 -15.10
CA ILE A 209 -32.78 26.55 -14.67
C ILE A 209 -33.83 26.38 -15.77
N ARG A 210 -34.99 25.82 -15.40
CA ARG A 210 -36.39 26.03 -15.85
C ARG A 210 -37.08 24.66 -15.69
N ASP A 211 -38.16 24.47 -14.96
CA ASP A 211 -39.36 25.28 -14.74
C ASP A 211 -40.13 24.73 -13.51
N GLN A 212 -41.05 25.51 -12.95
CA GLN A 212 -41.76 25.28 -11.69
C GLN A 212 -42.80 24.14 -11.74
N ASN A 213 -42.79 23.23 -10.77
CA ASN A 213 -43.86 22.99 -9.79
C ASN A 213 -43.90 21.54 -9.25
N GLU A 214 -44.18 21.47 -7.95
CA GLU A 214 -44.46 20.28 -7.13
C GLU A 214 -43.28 19.31 -6.88
N TRP A 215 -43.49 18.41 -5.91
CA TRP A 215 -42.64 17.28 -5.49
C TRP A 215 -41.93 17.42 -4.13
N GLN A 216 -42.66 16.93 -3.12
CA GLN A 216 -42.22 16.13 -1.97
C GLN A 216 -40.87 16.47 -1.31
N ASN A 217 -41.02 17.03 -0.12
CA ASN A 217 -40.00 17.28 0.88
C ASN A 217 -39.29 15.98 1.33
N ASN A 218 -38.28 15.54 0.59
CA ASN A 218 -37.38 14.45 1.02
C ASN A 218 -36.13 15.06 1.67
N SER A 219 -36.14 15.10 2.99
CA SER A 219 -35.02 15.54 3.81
C SER A 219 -33.90 14.49 3.77
N SER A 220 -32.80 14.75 3.05
CA SER A 220 -31.59 13.94 3.12
C SER A 220 -30.36 14.84 3.05
N TRP A 221 -30.00 15.45 4.18
CA TRP A 221 -28.82 16.32 4.30
C TRP A 221 -27.70 15.70 5.15
N GLU A 222 -27.79 14.42 5.53
CA GLU A 222 -26.65 13.74 6.18
C GLU A 222 -25.50 13.56 5.18
N THR A 223 -24.32 14.03 5.54
CA THR A 223 -23.08 13.77 4.80
C THR A 223 -22.72 12.28 4.87
N ASP A 224 -22.02 11.76 3.86
CA ASP A 224 -21.60 10.34 3.81
C ASP A 224 -20.86 9.91 5.09
N TYR A 225 -20.10 10.83 5.69
CA TYR A 225 -19.37 10.60 6.93
C TYR A 225 -20.29 10.47 8.15
N GLU A 226 -21.36 11.27 8.25
CA GLU A 226 -22.35 11.17 9.33
C GLU A 226 -23.12 9.85 9.26
N VAL A 227 -23.42 9.36 8.05
CA VAL A 227 -24.02 8.03 7.83
C VAL A 227 -23.08 6.91 8.30
N ILE A 228 -21.78 7.01 7.99
CA ILE A 228 -20.76 6.05 8.45
C ILE A 228 -20.65 6.08 9.99
N GLN A 229 -20.62 7.26 10.59
CA GLN A 229 -20.57 7.40 12.05
C GLN A 229 -21.80 6.78 12.72
N ARG A 230 -23.00 6.98 12.15
CA ARG A 230 -24.23 6.34 12.64
C ARG A 230 -24.16 4.82 12.55
N LYS A 231 -23.78 4.26 11.40
CA LYS A 231 -23.64 2.80 11.22
C LYS A 231 -22.68 2.18 12.24
N PHE A 232 -21.55 2.83 12.48
CA PHE A 232 -20.58 2.38 13.48
C PHE A 232 -21.16 2.48 14.90
N ARG A 233 -21.88 3.56 15.23
CA ARG A 233 -22.53 3.74 16.53
C ARG A 233 -23.61 2.70 16.79
N GLU A 234 -24.45 2.40 15.81
CA GLU A 234 -25.52 1.39 15.90
C GLU A 234 -24.99 -0.02 16.14
N ARG A 235 -23.77 -0.32 15.68
CA ARG A 235 -23.10 -1.61 15.92
C ARG A 235 -22.14 -1.61 17.11
N GLY A 236 -22.18 -0.59 17.97
CA GLY A 236 -21.39 -0.53 19.21
C GLY A 236 -19.94 -0.03 19.05
N HIS A 237 -19.61 0.58 17.92
CA HIS A 237 -18.28 1.07 17.55
C HIS A 237 -18.25 2.59 17.28
N GLY A 238 -19.18 3.35 17.85
CA GLY A 238 -19.35 4.79 17.56
C GLY A 238 -18.14 5.67 17.89
N ASP A 239 -17.28 5.23 18.81
CA ASP A 239 -16.10 5.98 19.27
C ASP A 239 -14.83 5.70 18.45
N VAL A 240 -14.90 4.80 17.45
CA VAL A 240 -13.74 4.31 16.67
C VAL A 240 -13.97 4.37 15.16
N VAL A 241 -14.64 5.42 14.69
CA VAL A 241 -14.87 5.64 13.26
C VAL A 241 -13.54 5.97 12.59
N PRO A 242 -13.11 5.18 11.57
CA PRO A 242 -11.81 5.41 10.95
C PRO A 242 -11.71 6.78 10.28
N GLN A 243 -10.54 7.40 10.39
CA GLN A 243 -10.20 8.58 9.60
C GLN A 243 -9.67 8.15 8.22
N LEU A 244 -10.19 8.77 7.17
CA LEU A 244 -9.64 8.64 5.82
C LEU A 244 -8.39 9.52 5.72
N VAL A 245 -7.27 8.92 5.31
CA VAL A 245 -6.02 9.61 5.02
C VAL A 245 -5.70 9.37 3.55
N GLY A 246 -5.88 10.42 2.73
CA GLY A 246 -5.62 10.40 1.30
C GLY A 246 -4.46 11.29 0.91
N ARG A 247 -3.48 10.75 0.18
CA ARG A 247 -2.53 11.52 -0.65
C ARG A 247 -1.69 10.57 -1.50
N VAL A 248 -1.66 10.77 -2.81
CA VAL A 248 -0.43 10.89 -3.61
C VAL A 248 -0.69 11.86 -4.77
N SER A 249 -0.23 13.11 -4.66
CA SER A 249 0.02 13.95 -5.83
C SER A 249 1.54 14.03 -6.00
N GLU A 250 2.07 13.42 -7.06
CA GLU A 250 3.21 14.04 -7.74
C GLU A 250 2.60 14.74 -8.97
N ALA A 251 2.10 15.95 -8.71
CA ALA A 251 1.94 16.91 -9.79
C ALA A 251 3.36 17.29 -10.24
N ASP A 252 3.60 17.15 -11.53
CA ASP A 252 4.81 17.58 -12.25
C ASP A 252 5.41 18.89 -11.73
N CYS A 253 6.74 18.97 -11.70
CA CYS A 253 7.52 20.07 -12.30
C CYS A 253 9.01 19.92 -11.97
N GLY A 254 9.84 19.72 -13.00
CA GLY A 254 11.29 19.89 -12.94
C GLY A 254 12.05 19.15 -14.04
#